data_AF-A0A661P2T8-F1
#
_entry.id   AF-A0A661P2T8-F1
#
_cell.length_a   1.000
_cell.length_b   1.000
_cell.length_c   1.000
_cell.angle_alpha   90.00
_cell.angle_beta   90.00
_cell.angle_gamma   90.00
#
_symmetry.space_group_name_H-M   'P 1'
#
loop_
_entity.id
_entity.type
_entity.pdbx_description
1 polymer ?
#
loop_
_entity_poly.entity_id
_entity_poly.type
_entity_poly.pdbx_seq_one_letter_code
_entity_poly.pdbx_strand_id
1 'polypeptide(L)'
;MANEPVISRRSKRVSRQARRRARRAAAKSRAQARRDLRKERRQLRAQKRRTLWQDARNLPNLLTFLRILMIPGVLVLLERGGPKHCFWAAVVYSAAAITDMLDGWLARRQGLVSVLGKFLDPLADKLIVAAVLVWMVPMGRIPAWIVVVLLSREITITALRSVASSEGLIISAGAGGKLKTALQMVGIIALIAGYPYNFDLWVYDFGRIDFVHVGRMLIYLSIVFSITSAASYMQLFVEAIEAKDKRSSALSS
;
A
#
# COMPACT_ATOMS: atom_id res chain seq x y z
N MET A 1 -73.47 -37.47 -40.46
CA MET A 1 -72.07 -37.79 -40.16
C MET A 1 -71.17 -37.00 -41.12
N ALA A 2 -70.83 -35.76 -40.74
CA ALA A 2 -69.54 -35.38 -40.16
C ALA A 2 -68.39 -35.34 -41.19
N ASN A 3 -68.30 -34.22 -41.93
CA ASN A 3 -67.16 -33.88 -42.77
C ASN A 3 -66.36 -32.75 -42.08
N GLU A 4 -65.39 -33.12 -41.22
CA GLU A 4 -64.43 -32.16 -40.67
C GLU A 4 -63.46 -31.72 -41.78
N PRO A 5 -63.22 -30.40 -41.97
CA PRO A 5 -62.33 -29.94 -43.01
C PRO A 5 -60.87 -30.30 -42.68
N VAL A 6 -60.28 -31.16 -43.52
CA VAL A 6 -58.88 -31.65 -43.52
C VAL A 6 -57.83 -30.52 -43.42
N ILE A 7 -58.22 -29.28 -43.75
CA ILE A 7 -57.38 -28.08 -43.72
C ILE A 7 -56.99 -27.68 -42.27
N SER A 8 -57.80 -27.99 -41.25
CA SER A 8 -57.57 -27.54 -39.86
C SER A 8 -56.44 -28.30 -39.11
N ARG A 9 -56.19 -29.57 -39.48
CA ARG A 9 -55.17 -30.42 -38.83
C ARG A 9 -53.76 -30.15 -39.35
N ARG A 10 -53.62 -29.71 -40.61
CA ARG A 10 -52.33 -29.40 -41.24
C ARG A 10 -51.72 -28.09 -40.68
N SER A 11 -52.55 -27.05 -40.47
CA SER A 11 -52.08 -25.77 -39.90
C SER A 11 -51.62 -25.88 -38.44
N LYS A 12 -52.32 -26.68 -37.61
CA LYS A 12 -51.94 -26.98 -36.22
C LYS A 12 -50.63 -27.78 -36.09
N ARG A 13 -50.31 -28.65 -37.06
CA ARG A 13 -49.02 -29.38 -37.09
C ARG A 13 -47.86 -28.47 -37.48
N VAL A 14 -48.06 -27.60 -38.48
CA VAL A 14 -47.04 -26.63 -38.92
C VAL A 14 -46.73 -25.62 -37.81
N SER A 15 -47.73 -25.12 -37.08
CA SER A 15 -47.53 -24.20 -35.94
C SER A 15 -46.82 -24.85 -34.75
N ARG A 16 -47.07 -26.14 -34.46
CA ARG A 16 -46.32 -26.92 -33.46
C ARG A 16 -44.87 -27.19 -33.88
N GLN A 17 -44.62 -27.47 -35.15
CA GLN A 17 -43.27 -27.65 -35.69
C GLN A 17 -42.48 -26.33 -35.66
N ALA A 18 -43.09 -25.22 -36.04
CA ALA A 18 -42.50 -23.89 -35.96
C ALA A 18 -42.13 -23.52 -34.51
N ARG A 19 -43.04 -23.70 -33.54
CA ARG A 19 -42.77 -23.48 -32.11
C ARG A 19 -41.65 -24.38 -31.55
N ARG A 20 -41.58 -25.65 -31.99
CA ARG A 20 -40.48 -26.56 -31.60
C ARG A 20 -39.13 -26.12 -32.19
N ARG A 21 -39.10 -25.67 -33.45
CA ARG A 21 -37.88 -25.13 -34.08
C ARG A 21 -37.42 -23.85 -33.39
N ALA A 22 -38.34 -22.92 -33.10
CA ALA A 22 -38.05 -21.70 -32.36
C ALA A 22 -37.51 -21.98 -30.94
N ARG A 23 -38.13 -22.92 -30.20
CA ARG A 23 -37.63 -23.35 -28.88
C ARG A 23 -36.24 -24.00 -28.94
N ARG A 24 -35.97 -24.83 -29.96
CA ARG A 24 -34.65 -25.44 -30.17
C ARG A 24 -33.59 -24.41 -30.58
N ALA A 25 -33.95 -23.44 -31.41
CA ALA A 25 -33.07 -22.32 -31.77
C ALA A 25 -32.74 -21.45 -30.56
N ALA A 26 -33.75 -21.11 -29.74
CA ALA A 26 -33.57 -20.36 -28.49
C ALA A 26 -32.77 -21.15 -27.42
N ALA A 27 -32.95 -22.47 -27.36
CA ALA A 27 -32.16 -23.33 -26.47
C ALA A 27 -30.68 -23.39 -26.92
N LYS A 28 -30.43 -23.50 -28.23
CA LYS A 28 -29.08 -23.45 -28.79
C LYS A 28 -28.42 -22.09 -28.55
N SER A 29 -29.10 -20.97 -28.76
CA SER A 29 -28.54 -19.63 -28.53
C SER A 29 -28.19 -19.39 -27.06
N ARG A 30 -29.05 -19.80 -26.11
CA ARG A 30 -28.76 -19.75 -24.68
C ARG A 30 -27.58 -20.64 -24.27
N ALA A 31 -27.45 -21.81 -24.88
CA ALA A 31 -26.31 -22.70 -24.64
C ALA A 31 -25.00 -22.12 -25.19
N GLN A 32 -25.04 -21.46 -26.35
CA GLN A 32 -23.91 -20.74 -26.93
C GLN A 32 -23.46 -19.59 -26.01
N ALA A 33 -24.38 -18.70 -25.63
CA ALA A 33 -24.08 -17.57 -24.73
C ALA A 33 -23.49 -18.00 -23.38
N ARG A 34 -23.98 -19.11 -22.80
CA ARG A 34 -23.41 -19.67 -21.56
C ARG A 34 -22.00 -20.21 -21.74
N ARG A 35 -21.65 -20.74 -22.91
CA ARG A 35 -20.30 -21.22 -23.23
C ARG A 35 -19.33 -20.05 -23.42
N ASP A 36 -19.77 -18.98 -24.07
CA ASP A 36 -18.96 -17.80 -24.32
C ASP A 36 -18.65 -17.06 -23.01
N LEU A 37 -19.66 -16.84 -22.15
CA LEU A 37 -19.47 -16.30 -20.80
C LEU A 37 -18.51 -17.15 -19.94
N ARG A 38 -18.54 -18.48 -20.09
CA ARG A 38 -17.60 -19.38 -19.37
C ARG A 38 -16.19 -19.27 -19.92
N LYS A 39 -16.01 -19.11 -21.23
CA LYS A 39 -14.69 -18.89 -21.86
C LYS A 39 -14.12 -17.54 -21.46
N GLU A 40 -14.92 -16.49 -21.53
CA GLU A 40 -14.55 -15.13 -21.13
C GLU A 40 -14.16 -15.07 -19.64
N ARG A 41 -14.96 -15.67 -18.75
CA ARG A 41 -14.60 -15.80 -17.32
C ARG A 41 -13.31 -16.61 -17.10
N ARG A 42 -13.06 -17.66 -17.89
CA ARG A 42 -11.81 -18.44 -17.81
C ARG A 42 -10.61 -17.63 -18.31
N GLN A 43 -10.76 -16.88 -19.40
CA GLN A 43 -9.73 -16.01 -19.95
C GLN A 43 -9.42 -14.87 -18.98
N LEU A 44 -10.42 -14.19 -18.44
CA LEU A 44 -10.25 -13.17 -17.40
C LEU A 44 -9.54 -13.73 -16.16
N ARG A 45 -9.93 -14.93 -15.69
CA ARG A 45 -9.23 -15.58 -14.56
C ARG A 45 -7.80 -15.95 -14.90
N ALA A 46 -7.52 -16.48 -16.09
CA ALA A 46 -6.18 -16.87 -16.52
C ALA A 46 -5.26 -15.65 -16.74
N GLN A 47 -5.79 -14.59 -17.35
CA GLN A 47 -5.11 -13.32 -17.55
C GLN A 47 -4.79 -12.67 -16.20
N LYS A 48 -5.77 -12.60 -15.29
CA LYS A 48 -5.59 -12.09 -13.91
C LYS A 48 -4.58 -12.92 -13.10
N ARG A 49 -4.49 -14.24 -13.32
CA ARG A 49 -3.51 -15.11 -12.65
C ARG A 49 -2.09 -14.93 -13.20
N ARG A 50 -1.95 -14.74 -14.51
CA ARG A 50 -0.64 -14.52 -15.15
C ARG A 50 -0.01 -13.18 -14.73
N THR A 51 -0.82 -12.12 -14.59
CA THR A 51 -0.33 -10.82 -14.08
C THR A 51 0.24 -10.93 -12.68
N LEU A 52 -0.41 -11.61 -11.73
CA LEU A 52 0.10 -11.70 -10.34
C LEU A 52 1.48 -12.38 -10.22
N TRP A 53 1.73 -13.43 -11.01
CA TRP A 53 3.01 -14.14 -10.99
C TRP A 53 4.12 -13.42 -11.77
N GLN A 54 3.78 -12.72 -12.85
CA GLN A 54 4.72 -11.84 -13.56
C GLN A 54 5.06 -10.61 -12.70
N ASP A 55 4.07 -10.05 -12.03
CA ASP A 55 4.21 -8.97 -11.05
C ASP A 55 5.15 -9.36 -9.91
N ALA A 56 5.00 -10.56 -9.34
CA ALA A 56 5.89 -11.09 -8.29
C ALA A 56 7.36 -11.23 -8.75
N ARG A 57 7.61 -11.43 -10.05
CA ARG A 57 8.96 -11.52 -10.65
C ARG A 57 9.51 -10.17 -11.11
N ASN A 58 8.73 -9.09 -11.05
CA ASN A 58 9.22 -7.76 -11.38
C ASN A 58 10.19 -7.28 -10.29
N LEU A 59 11.30 -6.67 -10.73
CA LEU A 59 12.37 -6.13 -9.89
C LEU A 59 11.86 -5.34 -8.66
N PRO A 60 10.83 -4.47 -8.77
CA PRO A 60 10.32 -3.71 -7.62
C PRO A 60 9.73 -4.62 -6.53
N ASN A 61 8.95 -5.65 -6.90
CA ASN A 61 8.36 -6.56 -5.92
C ASN A 61 9.43 -7.33 -5.14
N LEU A 62 10.50 -7.77 -5.81
CA LEU A 62 11.60 -8.49 -5.16
C LEU A 62 12.26 -7.64 -4.08
N LEU A 63 12.41 -6.34 -4.32
CA LEU A 63 13.04 -5.42 -3.38
C LEU A 63 12.13 -5.11 -2.19
N THR A 64 10.82 -4.96 -2.43
CA THR A 64 9.83 -4.87 -1.35
C THR A 64 9.85 -6.13 -0.46
N PHE A 65 9.96 -7.32 -1.07
CA PHE A 65 10.11 -8.58 -0.33
C PHE A 65 11.44 -8.65 0.44
N LEU A 66 12.54 -8.22 -0.17
CA LEU A 66 13.84 -8.16 0.49
C LEU A 66 13.77 -7.25 1.72
N ARG A 67 13.12 -6.10 1.63
CA ARG A 67 12.93 -5.19 2.77
C ARG A 67 12.16 -5.83 3.91
N ILE A 68 11.07 -6.53 3.60
CA ILE A 68 10.30 -7.27 4.61
C ILE A 68 11.19 -8.35 5.26
N LEU A 69 12.02 -9.03 4.47
CA LEU A 69 12.96 -10.04 4.96
C LEU A 69 14.09 -9.44 5.82
N MET A 70 14.48 -8.18 5.58
CA MET A 70 15.47 -7.48 6.40
C MET A 70 14.96 -7.15 7.81
N ILE A 71 13.64 -7.11 8.04
CA ILE A 71 13.05 -6.78 9.34
C ILE A 71 13.51 -7.76 10.44
N PRO A 72 13.30 -9.09 10.32
CA PRO A 72 13.85 -10.05 11.27
C PRO A 72 15.35 -9.89 11.48
N GLY A 73 16.12 -9.63 10.42
CA GLY A 73 17.56 -9.45 10.50
C GLY A 73 17.96 -8.26 11.38
N VAL A 74 17.28 -7.11 11.22
CA VAL A 74 17.47 -5.93 12.08
C VAL A 74 17.10 -6.26 13.53
N LEU A 75 15.97 -6.92 13.77
CA LEU A 75 15.52 -7.25 15.13
C LEU A 75 16.47 -8.21 15.84
N VAL A 76 16.98 -9.25 15.16
CA VAL A 76 17.97 -10.18 15.73
C VAL A 76 19.28 -9.46 16.07
N LEU A 77 19.72 -8.52 15.24
CA LEU A 77 20.90 -7.70 15.55
C LEU A 77 20.66 -6.81 16.77
N LEU A 78 19.47 -6.20 16.88
CA LEU A 78 19.09 -5.38 18.03
C LEU A 78 18.95 -6.19 19.32
N GLU A 79 18.41 -7.41 19.25
CA GLU A 79 18.27 -8.33 20.38
C GLU A 79 19.63 -8.64 21.03
N ARG A 80 20.69 -8.77 20.21
CA ARG A 80 22.05 -9.00 20.72
C ARG A 80 22.60 -7.81 21.51
N GLY A 81 22.02 -6.61 21.36
CA GLY A 81 22.20 -5.49 22.30
C GLY A 81 23.64 -5.04 22.55
N GLY A 82 24.58 -5.25 21.62
CA GLY A 82 25.97 -4.80 21.73
C GLY A 82 26.31 -3.68 20.74
N PRO A 83 27.34 -2.84 20.99
CA PRO A 83 27.71 -1.73 20.10
C PRO A 83 27.91 -2.12 18.65
N LYS A 84 28.67 -3.21 18.41
CA LYS A 84 28.89 -3.75 17.06
C LYS A 84 27.59 -4.20 16.39
N HIS A 85 26.70 -4.88 17.12
CA HIS A 85 25.45 -5.38 16.57
C HIS A 85 24.47 -4.25 16.25
N CYS A 86 24.38 -3.24 17.13
CA CYS A 86 23.59 -2.05 16.91
C CYS A 86 24.12 -1.21 15.72
N PHE A 87 25.44 -1.11 15.56
CA PHE A 87 26.03 -0.50 14.38
C PHE A 87 25.61 -1.22 13.09
N TRP A 88 25.74 -2.55 13.04
CA TRP A 88 25.29 -3.33 11.88
C TRP A 88 23.78 -3.25 11.66
N ALA A 89 22.97 -3.21 12.72
CA ALA A 89 21.54 -2.99 12.63
C ALA A 89 21.23 -1.62 11.98
N ALA A 90 21.96 -0.57 12.35
CA ALA A 90 21.81 0.76 11.77
C ALA A 90 22.17 0.76 10.28
N VAL A 91 23.24 0.05 9.90
CA VAL A 91 23.65 -0.11 8.50
C VAL A 91 22.59 -0.85 7.68
N VAL A 92 22.07 -1.97 8.18
CA VAL A 92 21.03 -2.76 7.50
C VAL A 92 19.74 -1.95 7.37
N TYR A 93 19.31 -1.26 8.44
CA TYR A 93 18.14 -0.39 8.40
C TYR A 93 18.32 0.76 7.39
N SER A 94 19.49 1.42 7.38
CA SER A 94 19.79 2.51 6.44
C SER A 94 19.81 2.01 5.00
N ALA A 95 20.39 0.83 4.74
CA ALA A 95 20.36 0.21 3.42
C ALA A 95 18.92 -0.05 2.97
N ALA A 96 18.08 -0.61 3.85
CA ALA A 96 16.67 -0.86 3.55
C ALA A 96 15.90 0.43 3.19
N ALA A 97 16.17 1.53 3.90
CA ALA A 97 15.59 2.85 3.62
C ALA A 97 16.07 3.45 2.29
N ILE A 98 17.36 3.33 1.97
CA ILE A 98 17.93 3.83 0.71
C ILE A 98 17.40 3.04 -0.48
N THR A 99 17.33 1.71 -0.36
CA THR A 99 16.78 0.82 -1.39
C THR A 99 15.34 1.20 -1.72
N ASP A 100 14.49 1.53 -0.73
CA ASP A 100 13.14 2.04 -1.01
C ASP A 100 13.10 3.29 -1.90
N MET A 101 13.95 4.27 -1.59
CA MET A 101 13.99 5.51 -2.33
C MET A 101 14.44 5.29 -3.78
N LEU A 102 15.43 4.41 -3.99
CA LEU A 102 15.94 4.05 -5.30
C LEU A 102 14.90 3.28 -6.12
N ASP A 103 14.20 2.33 -5.51
CA ASP A 103 13.21 1.48 -6.20
C ASP A 103 11.96 2.27 -6.55
N GLY A 104 11.49 3.12 -5.65
CA GLY A 104 10.39 4.04 -5.91
C GLY A 104 10.72 4.99 -7.07
N TRP A 105 11.97 5.40 -7.21
CA TRP A 105 12.42 6.20 -8.36
C TRP A 105 12.47 5.36 -9.65
N LEU A 106 13.03 4.15 -9.60
CA LEU A 106 13.16 3.27 -10.76
C LEU A 106 11.80 2.80 -11.30
N ALA A 107 10.88 2.43 -10.40
CA ALA A 107 9.52 2.01 -10.74
C ALA A 107 8.72 3.13 -11.41
N ARG A 108 8.88 4.38 -10.94
CA ARG A 108 8.25 5.56 -11.58
C ARG A 108 8.78 5.79 -13.00
N ARG A 109 10.06 5.52 -13.24
CA ARG A 109 10.71 5.74 -14.54
C ARG A 109 10.39 4.65 -15.57
N GLN A 110 10.21 3.41 -15.13
CA GLN A 110 10.00 2.25 -16.01
C GLN A 110 8.52 1.91 -16.27
N GLY A 111 7.57 2.54 -15.56
CA GLY A 111 6.13 2.25 -15.71
C GLY A 111 5.71 0.84 -15.28
N LEU A 112 6.65 0.05 -14.74
CA LEU A 112 6.50 -1.34 -14.32
C LEU A 112 5.91 -1.38 -12.90
N VAL A 113 4.64 -0.99 -12.77
CA VAL A 113 3.97 -0.97 -11.46
C VAL A 113 2.92 -2.08 -11.38
N SER A 114 3.37 -3.16 -10.76
CA SER A 114 2.61 -4.37 -10.45
C SER A 114 1.44 -4.07 -9.48
N VAL A 115 0.28 -4.73 -9.62
CA VAL A 115 -0.90 -4.44 -8.75
C VAL A 115 -0.59 -4.82 -7.29
N LEU A 116 0.11 -5.94 -7.10
CA LEU A 116 0.60 -6.38 -5.79
C LEU A 116 1.61 -5.39 -5.21
N GLY A 117 2.55 -4.91 -6.02
CA GLY A 117 3.60 -3.97 -5.60
C GLY A 117 3.02 -2.64 -5.12
N LYS A 118 1.99 -2.11 -5.80
CA LYS A 118 1.28 -0.89 -5.35
C LYS A 118 0.71 -1.00 -3.94
N PHE A 119 0.30 -2.20 -3.54
CA PHE A 119 -0.24 -2.45 -2.21
C PHE A 119 0.86 -2.77 -1.19
N LEU A 120 1.86 -3.58 -1.58
CA LEU A 120 2.95 -3.99 -0.69
C LEU A 120 3.93 -2.84 -0.39
N ASP A 121 4.19 -1.93 -1.32
CA ASP A 121 5.17 -0.84 -1.11
C ASP A 121 4.83 0.05 0.09
N PRO A 122 3.62 0.64 0.19
CA PRO A 122 3.26 1.49 1.33
C PRO A 122 3.13 0.73 2.66
N LEU A 123 3.01 -0.59 2.60
CA LEU A 123 2.94 -1.48 3.76
C LEU A 123 4.35 -1.80 4.26
N ALA A 124 5.23 -2.28 3.39
CA ALA A 124 6.60 -2.67 3.73
C ALA A 124 7.42 -1.49 4.28
N ASP A 125 7.25 -0.30 3.69
CA ASP A 125 7.85 0.95 4.19
C ASP A 125 7.51 1.23 5.67
N LYS A 126 6.26 1.01 6.06
CA LYS A 126 5.81 1.25 7.44
C LYS A 126 6.14 0.11 8.39
N LEU A 127 6.21 -1.13 7.89
CA LEU A 127 6.47 -2.31 8.73
C LEU A 127 7.87 -2.25 9.36
N ILE A 128 8.91 -1.88 8.60
CA ILE A 128 10.27 -1.81 9.14
C ILE A 128 10.40 -0.70 10.19
N VAL A 129 9.84 0.48 9.91
CA VAL A 129 9.80 1.61 10.86
C VAL A 129 9.05 1.21 12.13
N ALA A 130 7.89 0.56 12.00
CA ALA A 130 7.09 0.12 13.13
C ALA A 130 7.79 -0.95 13.96
N ALA A 131 8.35 -1.97 13.32
CA ALA A 131 9.06 -3.05 14.00
C ALA A 131 10.23 -2.53 14.82
N VAL A 132 11.04 -1.64 14.24
CA VAL A 132 12.17 -1.04 14.96
C VAL A 132 11.70 -0.18 16.12
N LEU A 133 10.73 0.73 15.91
CA LEU A 133 10.24 1.60 16.98
C LEU A 133 9.65 0.80 18.14
N VAL A 134 8.91 -0.27 17.86
CA VAL A 134 8.38 -1.18 18.88
C VAL A 134 9.52 -1.86 19.65
N TRP A 135 10.58 -2.31 18.97
CA TRP A 135 11.74 -2.94 19.61
C TRP A 135 12.58 -1.96 20.45
N MET A 136 12.57 -0.67 20.12
CA MET A 136 13.26 0.36 20.92
C MET A 136 12.65 0.55 22.32
N VAL A 137 11.38 0.15 22.53
CA VAL A 137 10.68 0.28 23.81
C VAL A 137 11.31 -0.62 24.90
N PRO A 138 11.42 -1.95 24.72
CA PRO A 138 12.06 -2.82 25.72
C PRO A 138 13.56 -2.51 25.91
N MET A 139 14.23 -1.94 24.91
CA MET A 139 15.61 -1.43 25.06
C MET A 139 15.69 -0.14 25.90
N GLY A 140 14.56 0.41 26.34
CA GLY A 140 14.50 1.67 27.10
C GLY A 140 14.89 2.90 26.28
N ARG A 141 14.96 2.80 24.95
CA ARG A 141 15.45 3.88 24.07
C ARG A 141 14.37 4.86 23.68
N ILE A 142 13.10 4.47 23.73
CA ILE A 142 11.96 5.38 23.48
C ILE A 142 10.76 5.01 24.36
N PRO A 143 9.98 5.96 24.87
CA PRO A 143 8.75 5.67 25.60
C PRO A 143 7.69 5.00 24.70
N ALA A 144 6.95 4.03 25.24
CA ALA A 144 5.92 3.31 24.49
C ALA A 144 4.83 4.23 23.92
N TRP A 145 4.40 5.24 24.68
CA TRP A 145 3.34 6.16 24.25
C TRP A 145 3.72 6.97 23.01
N ILE A 146 5.00 7.29 22.83
CA ILE A 146 5.51 7.97 21.63
C ILE A 146 5.36 7.06 20.40
N VAL A 147 5.70 5.78 20.55
CA VAL A 147 5.56 4.78 19.48
C VAL A 147 4.09 4.66 19.08
N VAL A 148 3.17 4.59 20.05
CA VAL A 148 1.72 4.55 19.79
C VAL A 148 1.25 5.79 19.03
N VAL A 149 1.69 6.98 19.41
CA VAL A 149 1.34 8.24 18.70
C VAL A 149 1.85 8.21 17.25
N LEU A 150 3.10 7.81 17.02
CA LEU A 150 3.68 7.72 15.68
C LEU A 150 2.92 6.73 14.80
N LEU A 151 2.67 5.51 15.31
CA LEU A 151 1.98 4.46 14.56
C LEU A 151 0.53 4.81 14.28
N SER A 152 -0.20 5.30 15.27
CA SER A 152 -1.61 5.68 15.11
C SER A 152 -1.77 6.77 14.06
N ARG A 153 -0.96 7.84 14.12
CA ARG A 153 -0.95 8.90 13.11
C ARG A 153 -0.65 8.36 11.72
N GLU A 154 0.35 7.50 11.59
CA GLU A 154 0.78 6.99 10.29
C GLU A 154 -0.29 6.12 9.62
N ILE A 155 -0.98 5.29 10.42
CA ILE A 155 -2.12 4.49 9.96
C ILE A 155 -3.28 5.40 9.56
N THR A 156 -3.65 6.38 10.40
CA THR A 156 -4.78 7.30 10.15
C THR A 156 -4.60 8.07 8.84
N ILE A 157 -3.45 8.71 8.62
CA ILE A 157 -3.20 9.49 7.40
C ILE A 157 -3.13 8.58 6.16
N THR A 158 -2.61 7.37 6.30
CA THR A 158 -2.61 6.38 5.20
C THR A 158 -4.02 5.94 4.85
N ALA A 159 -4.86 5.67 5.85
CA ALA A 159 -6.25 5.26 5.66
C ALA A 159 -7.06 6.39 5.00
N LEU A 160 -6.95 7.62 5.51
CA LEU A 160 -7.61 8.80 4.91
C LEU A 160 -7.20 9.00 3.46
N ARG A 161 -5.91 8.85 3.14
CA ARG A 161 -5.42 8.95 1.76
C ARG A 161 -5.97 7.84 0.87
N SER A 162 -6.09 6.63 1.39
CA SER A 162 -6.68 5.51 0.66
C SER A 162 -8.14 5.80 0.33
N VAL A 163 -8.91 6.33 1.28
CA VAL A 163 -10.33 6.71 1.09
C VAL A 163 -10.46 7.87 0.10
N ALA A 164 -9.64 8.92 0.23
CA ALA A 164 -9.62 10.04 -0.73
C ALA A 164 -9.37 9.55 -2.15
N SER A 165 -8.37 8.66 -2.31
CA SER A 165 -8.03 8.10 -3.61
C SER A 165 -9.13 7.20 -4.20
N SER A 166 -9.86 6.44 -3.37
CA SER A 166 -10.99 5.64 -3.88
C SER A 166 -12.16 6.50 -4.34
N GLU A 167 -12.29 7.70 -3.77
CA GLU A 167 -13.29 8.71 -4.16
C GLU A 167 -12.86 9.56 -5.36
N GLY A 168 -11.67 9.31 -5.93
CA GLY A 168 -11.10 10.06 -7.06
C GLY A 168 -10.51 11.42 -6.67
N LEU A 169 -10.35 11.70 -5.37
CA LEU A 169 -9.79 12.94 -4.86
C LEU A 169 -8.26 12.80 -4.74
N ILE A 170 -7.54 13.61 -5.51
CA ILE A 170 -6.07 13.66 -5.46
C ILE A 170 -5.67 14.83 -4.55
N ILE A 171 -5.33 14.52 -3.30
CA ILE A 171 -4.87 15.51 -2.32
C ILE A 171 -3.35 15.40 -2.18
N SER A 172 -2.65 16.41 -2.69
CA SER A 172 -1.20 16.52 -2.57
C SER A 172 -0.81 16.92 -1.15
N ALA A 173 0.01 16.10 -0.48
CA ALA A 173 0.52 16.43 0.84
C ALA A 173 1.58 17.54 0.79
N GLY A 174 1.55 18.45 1.76
CA GLY A 174 2.51 19.56 1.90
C GLY A 174 3.93 19.14 2.32
N ALA A 175 4.88 20.07 2.22
CA ALA A 175 6.30 19.85 2.49
C ALA A 175 6.61 19.32 3.90
N GLY A 176 5.77 19.61 4.91
CA GLY A 176 5.92 19.11 6.28
C GLY A 176 5.95 17.60 6.39
N GLY A 177 5.26 16.88 5.48
CA GLY A 177 5.30 15.42 5.40
C GLY A 177 6.66 14.86 4.98
N LYS A 178 7.47 15.62 4.24
CA LYS A 178 8.83 15.20 3.86
C LYS A 178 9.80 15.38 5.02
N LEU A 179 9.72 16.53 5.70
CA LEU A 179 10.60 16.85 6.82
C LEU A 179 10.37 15.89 7.99
N LYS A 180 9.11 15.56 8.32
CA LYS A 180 8.81 14.59 9.37
C LYS A 180 9.44 13.22 9.08
N THR A 181 9.39 12.75 7.83
CA THR A 181 9.98 11.46 7.44
C THR A 181 11.50 11.48 7.54
N ALA A 182 12.15 12.56 7.09
CA ALA A 182 13.60 12.71 7.21
C ALA A 182 14.05 12.70 8.69
N LEU A 183 13.40 13.50 9.53
CA LEU A 183 13.67 13.55 10.98
C LEU A 183 13.44 12.19 11.64
N GLN A 184 12.35 11.51 11.28
CA GLN A 184 12.01 10.20 11.83
C GLN A 184 13.03 9.13 11.42
N MET A 185 13.45 9.11 10.14
CA MET A 185 14.45 8.16 9.65
C MET A 185 15.80 8.37 10.35
N VAL A 186 16.30 9.60 10.41
CA VAL A 186 17.57 9.91 11.08
C VAL A 186 17.47 9.63 12.59
N GLY A 187 16.34 9.99 13.21
CA GLY A 187 16.08 9.70 14.62
C GLY A 187 16.11 8.20 14.92
N ILE A 188 15.49 7.36 14.07
CA ILE A 188 15.53 5.90 14.22
C ILE A 188 16.94 5.36 14.06
N ILE A 189 17.72 5.83 13.06
CA ILE A 189 19.11 5.41 12.88
C ILE A 189 19.93 5.71 14.13
N ALA A 190 19.76 6.91 14.71
CA ALA A 190 20.42 7.29 15.95
C ALA A 190 19.97 6.41 17.14
N LEU A 191 18.67 6.14 17.27
CA LEU A 191 18.16 5.23 18.29
C LEU A 191 18.69 3.81 18.12
N ILE A 192 18.83 3.29 16.90
CA ILE A 192 19.43 1.97 16.64
C ILE A 192 20.91 1.99 17.04
N ALA A 193 21.67 3.00 16.63
CA ALA A 193 23.09 3.12 16.94
C ALA A 193 23.34 3.18 18.45
N GLY A 194 22.52 3.94 19.19
CA GLY A 194 22.17 3.73 20.60
C GLY A 194 23.27 3.60 21.65
N TYR A 195 24.50 4.01 21.35
CA TYR A 195 25.62 4.08 22.29
C TYR A 195 26.29 5.45 22.21
N PRO A 196 26.94 5.90 23.30
CA PRO A 196 27.79 7.06 23.23
C PRO A 196 29.01 6.74 22.36
N TYR A 197 29.20 7.51 21.29
CA TYR A 197 30.41 7.47 20.49
C TYR A 197 31.14 8.80 20.65
N ASN A 198 32.47 8.74 20.71
CA ASN A 198 33.29 9.94 20.60
C ASN A 198 33.22 10.38 19.13
N PHE A 199 32.79 11.61 18.90
CA PHE A 199 32.70 12.15 17.56
C PHE A 199 33.87 13.09 17.32
N ASP A 200 34.96 12.52 16.81
CA ASP A 200 36.17 13.26 16.45
C ASP A 200 36.15 13.55 14.95
N LEU A 201 36.05 14.82 14.56
CA LEU A 201 36.06 15.23 13.16
C LEU A 201 37.39 15.91 12.84
N TRP A 202 38.39 15.11 12.47
CA TRP A 202 39.75 15.45 12.01
C TRP A 202 40.56 16.43 12.90
N VAL A 203 40.03 17.61 13.20
CA VAL A 203 40.63 18.68 14.02
C VAL A 203 39.76 19.06 15.24
N TYR A 204 38.48 18.67 15.28
CA TYR A 204 37.54 19.02 16.36
C TYR A 204 37.03 17.76 17.08
N ASP A 205 37.26 17.68 18.39
CA ASP A 205 36.61 16.73 19.29
C ASP A 205 35.25 17.33 19.71
N PHE A 206 34.16 16.75 19.22
CA PHE A 206 32.79 17.14 19.60
C PHE A 206 32.36 16.48 20.92
N GLY A 207 33.22 15.69 21.53
CA GLY A 207 32.99 14.96 22.76
C GLY A 207 32.13 13.71 22.56
N ARG A 208 31.59 13.24 23.69
CA ARG A 208 30.69 12.08 23.75
C ARG A 208 29.27 12.49 23.37
N ILE A 209 28.81 12.05 22.20
CA ILE A 209 27.43 12.27 21.78
C ILE A 209 26.60 11.03 22.15
N ASP A 210 25.57 11.22 22.98
CA ASP A 210 24.58 10.18 23.26
C ASP A 210 23.56 10.10 22.11
N PHE A 211 23.75 9.10 21.25
CA PHE A 211 22.87 8.85 20.11
C PHE A 211 21.42 8.51 20.52
N VAL A 212 21.19 7.98 21.71
CA VAL A 212 19.82 7.76 22.20
C VAL A 212 19.13 9.09 22.45
N HIS A 213 19.83 10.05 23.06
CA HIS A 213 19.28 11.38 23.32
C HIS A 213 18.99 12.14 22.02
N VAL A 214 19.95 12.14 21.08
CA VAL A 214 19.79 12.74 19.75
C VAL A 214 18.61 12.10 19.01
N GLY A 215 18.54 10.77 19.02
CA GLY A 215 17.46 10.01 18.40
C GLY A 215 16.09 10.39 18.96
N ARG A 216 15.94 10.48 20.28
CA ARG A 216 14.70 10.92 20.94
C ARG A 216 14.30 12.34 20.53
N MET A 217 15.25 13.27 20.53
CA MET A 217 14.98 14.67 20.15
C MET A 217 14.50 14.78 18.70
N LEU A 218 15.14 14.05 17.78
CA LEU A 218 14.72 14.01 16.37
C LEU A 218 13.33 13.37 16.21
N ILE A 219 13.04 12.31 16.94
CA ILE A 219 11.71 11.71 16.94
C ILE A 219 10.66 12.69 17.47
N TYR A 220 10.91 13.37 18.59
CA TYR A 220 9.95 14.33 19.15
C TYR A 220 9.72 15.50 18.21
N LEU A 221 10.78 16.02 17.59
CA LEU A 221 10.67 17.04 16.55
C LEU A 221 9.87 16.53 15.35
N SER A 222 10.07 15.28 14.93
CA SER A 222 9.29 14.66 13.85
C SER A 222 7.79 14.61 14.18
N ILE A 223 7.40 14.40 15.44
CA ILE A 223 6.00 14.39 15.88
C ILE A 223 5.36 15.76 15.70
N VAL A 224 6.07 16.84 16.02
CA VAL A 224 5.57 18.21 15.81
C VAL A 224 5.22 18.45 14.35
N PHE A 225 6.14 18.14 13.43
CA PHE A 225 5.88 18.23 11.98
C PHE A 225 4.80 17.25 11.50
N SER A 226 4.74 16.08 12.13
CA SER A 226 3.79 15.03 11.83
C SER A 226 2.36 15.46 12.14
N ILE A 227 2.13 16.13 13.26
CA ILE A 227 0.83 16.66 13.69
C ILE A 227 0.40 17.83 12.82
N THR A 228 1.28 18.80 12.55
CA THR A 228 0.94 19.95 11.69
C THR A 228 0.60 19.49 10.28
N SER A 229 1.39 18.56 9.72
CA SER A 229 1.11 17.96 8.41
C SER A 229 -0.20 17.15 8.40
N ALA A 230 -0.57 16.50 9.50
CA ALA A 230 -1.81 15.73 9.61
C ALA A 230 -3.04 16.66 9.63
N ALA A 231 -2.97 17.74 10.42
CA ALA A 231 -4.04 18.74 10.50
C ALA A 231 -4.30 19.40 9.13
N SER A 232 -3.24 19.85 8.45
CA SER A 232 -3.37 20.43 7.11
C SER A 232 -3.95 19.43 6.10
N TYR A 233 -3.58 18.15 6.19
CA TYR A 233 -4.14 17.13 5.30
C TYR A 233 -5.63 16.90 5.54
N MET A 234 -6.07 16.87 6.81
CA MET A 234 -7.49 16.71 7.14
C MET A 234 -8.32 17.90 6.65
N GLN A 235 -7.82 19.13 6.78
CA GLN A 235 -8.51 20.33 6.26
C GLN A 235 -8.73 20.22 4.74
N LEU A 236 -7.66 19.92 3.99
CA LEU A 236 -7.74 19.71 2.55
C LEU A 236 -8.69 18.57 2.15
N PHE A 237 -8.77 17.52 2.97
CA PHE A 237 -9.68 16.40 2.74
C PHE A 237 -11.15 16.80 2.92
N VAL A 238 -11.48 17.53 3.99
CA VAL A 238 -12.84 18.02 4.23
C VAL A 238 -13.27 18.97 3.11
N GLU A 239 -12.42 19.92 2.73
CA GLU A 239 -12.68 20.86 1.62
C GLU A 239 -12.93 20.12 0.30
N ALA A 240 -12.15 19.07 0.01
CA ALA A 240 -12.29 18.27 -1.19
C ALA A 240 -13.61 17.48 -1.23
N ILE A 241 -14.08 16.98 -0.08
CA ILE A 241 -15.39 16.31 0.02
C ILE A 241 -16.53 17.31 -0.18
N GLU A 242 -16.49 18.46 0.50
CA GLU A 242 -17.52 19.49 0.37
C GLU A 242 -17.65 20.01 -1.08
N ALA A 243 -16.52 20.20 -1.77
CA ALA A 243 -16.51 20.59 -3.17
C ALA A 243 -17.14 19.52 -4.08
N LYS A 244 -16.91 18.24 -3.78
CA LYS A 244 -17.50 17.12 -4.51
C LYS A 244 -19.02 17.04 -4.32
N ASP A 245 -19.50 17.20 -3.09
CA ASP A 245 -20.94 17.20 -2.77
C ASP A 245 -21.68 18.35 -3.46
N LYS A 246 -21.13 19.58 -3.41
CA LYS A 246 -21.70 20.75 -4.10
C LYS A 246 -21.81 20.55 -5.62
N ARG A 247 -20.84 19.87 -6.23
CA ARG A 247 -20.87 19.57 -7.66
C ARG A 247 -21.92 18.51 -7.99
N SER A 248 -22.10 17.52 -7.12
CA SER A 248 -23.12 16.47 -7.31
C SER A 248 -24.54 17.02 -7.19
N SER A 249 -24.80 17.94 -6.25
CA SER A 249 -26.12 18.55 -6.10
C SER A 249 -26.49 19.44 -7.28
N ALA A 250 -25.54 20.23 -7.79
CA ALA A 250 -25.75 21.10 -8.96
C ALA A 250 -26.00 20.33 -10.28
N LEU A 251 -25.58 19.06 -10.38
CA LEU A 251 -25.85 18.19 -11.54
C LEU A 251 -27.21 17.50 -11.46
N SER A 252 -27.84 17.47 -10.28
CA SER A 252 -29.13 16.82 -10.02
C SER A 252 -30.32 17.77 -10.02
N SER A 253 -30.07 19.08 -10.07
CA SER A 253 -31.04 20.18 -10.20
C SER A 253 -31.13 20.68 -11.62
#